data_AF-A0A662C278-F1
#
_entry.id   AF-A0A662C278-F1
#
_cell.length_a   1.000
_cell.length_b   1.000
_cell.length_c   1.000
_cell.angle_alpha   90.00
_cell.angle_beta   90.00
_cell.angle_gamma   90.00
#
_symmetry.space_group_name_H-M   'P 1'
#
loop_
_entity.id
_entity.type
_entity.pdbx_description
1 polymer ?
#
loop_
_entity_poly.entity_id
_entity_poly.type
_entity_poly.pdbx_seq_one_letter_code
_entity_poly.pdbx_strand_id
1 'polypeptide(L)'
;MKVKSILSTVLIAVIVGFLSVLIYHNLYNTNQNVDSTNLNTIGVGQLVKNTTVQENVDFTFAAEKAVHAVVHIKTTFVNEQDIPLYQFFYGQSPAMPSVGSGSG
;
A
#
# COMPACT_ATOMS: atom_id res chain seq x y z
N MET A 1 29.02 -27.32 -44.31
CA MET A 1 28.25 -26.05 -44.39
C MET A 1 27.47 -25.70 -43.11
N LYS A 2 27.28 -26.60 -42.12
CA LYS A 2 26.41 -26.34 -40.95
C LYS A 2 27.05 -25.56 -39.79
N VAL A 3 28.39 -25.57 -39.69
CA VAL A 3 29.13 -24.99 -38.54
C VAL A 3 29.02 -23.47 -38.46
N LYS A 4 28.95 -22.75 -39.60
CA LYS A 4 28.76 -21.29 -39.61
C LYS A 4 27.44 -20.85 -38.99
N SER A 5 26.37 -21.64 -39.15
CA SER A 5 25.06 -21.33 -38.59
C SER A 5 25.02 -21.56 -37.08
N ILE A 6 25.60 -22.66 -36.59
CA ILE A 6 25.75 -22.92 -35.15
C ILE A 6 26.55 -21.80 -34.47
N LEU A 7 27.64 -21.35 -35.09
CA LEU A 7 28.49 -20.29 -34.54
C LEU A 7 27.75 -18.95 -34.46
N SER A 8 26.92 -18.64 -35.45
CA SER A 8 26.08 -17.45 -35.45
C SER A 8 25.00 -17.48 -34.37
N THR A 9 24.39 -18.64 -34.10
CA THR A 9 23.39 -18.78 -33.03
C THR A 9 24.00 -18.63 -31.65
N VAL A 10 25.20 -19.18 -31.42
CA VAL A 10 25.94 -19.01 -30.15
C VAL A 10 26.30 -17.54 -29.93
N LEU A 11 26.74 -16.84 -30.97
CA LEU A 11 27.05 -15.41 -30.87
C LEU A 11 25.80 -14.59 -30.49
N ILE A 12 24.66 -14.86 -31.13
CA ILE A 12 23.38 -14.22 -30.80
C ILE A 12 23.00 -14.49 -29.34
N ALA A 13 23.18 -15.72 -28.85
CA ALA A 13 22.80 -16.09 -27.48
C ALA A 13 23.67 -15.36 -26.44
N VAL A 14 24.97 -15.20 -26.70
CA VAL A 14 25.88 -14.45 -25.82
C VAL A 14 25.47 -12.98 -25.75
N ILE A 15 25.12 -12.37 -26.89
CA ILE A 15 24.67 -10.97 -26.94
C ILE A 15 23.36 -10.79 -26.17
N VAL A 16 22.38 -11.67 -26.38
CA VAL A 16 21.08 -11.62 -25.69
C VAL A 16 21.25 -11.80 -24.16
N GLY A 17 22.12 -12.72 -23.73
CA GLY A 17 22.43 -12.92 -22.32
C GLY A 17 23.05 -11.68 -21.68
N PHE A 18 24.02 -11.05 -22.35
CA PHE A 18 24.65 -9.82 -21.86
C PHE A 18 23.67 -8.65 -21.79
N LEU A 19 22.80 -8.53 -22.79
CA LEU A 19 21.77 -7.49 -22.84
C LEU A 19 20.72 -7.65 -21.73
N SER A 20 20.33 -8.90 -21.41
CA SER A 20 19.38 -9.19 -20.33
C SER A 20 19.91 -8.75 -18.96
N VAL A 21 21.19 -9.00 -18.66
CA VAL A 21 21.84 -8.56 -17.42
C VAL A 21 21.90 -7.03 -17.32
N LEU A 22 22.24 -6.35 -18.43
CA LEU A 22 22.27 -4.89 -18.47
C LEU A 22 20.90 -4.26 -18.18
N ILE A 23 19.83 -4.81 -18.78
CA ILE A 23 18.46 -4.34 -18.55
C ILE A 23 18.06 -4.55 -17.09
N TYR A 24 18.34 -5.73 -16.53
CA TYR A 24 18.04 -6.03 -15.13
C TYR A 24 18.74 -5.06 -14.18
N HIS A 25 20.03 -4.76 -14.42
CA HIS A 25 20.78 -3.83 -13.59
C HIS A 25 20.22 -2.41 -13.65
N ASN A 26 19.85 -1.91 -14.83
CA ASN A 26 19.30 -0.56 -14.99
C ASN A 26 17.94 -0.37 -14.27
N LEU A 27 17.07 -1.39 -14.32
CA LEU A 27 15.77 -1.34 -13.64
C LEU A 27 15.90 -1.44 -12.12
N TYR A 28 16.82 -2.26 -11.61
CA TYR A 28 16.98 -2.47 -10.17
C TYR A 28 17.67 -1.30 -9.46
N ASN A 29 18.58 -0.58 -10.13
CA ASN A 29 19.31 0.55 -9.54
C ASN A 29 18.44 1.81 -9.29
N THR A 30 17.17 1.81 -9.68
CA THR A 30 16.26 2.97 -9.55
C THR A 30 15.56 3.05 -8.18
N ASN A 31 15.59 2.02 -7.34
CA ASN A 31 14.74 1.95 -6.14
C ASN A 31 15.48 1.66 -4.82
N GLN A 32 16.58 2.36 -4.55
CA GLN A 32 17.26 2.34 -3.24
C GLN A 32 17.24 3.70 -2.53
N ASN A 33 16.16 4.48 -2.69
CA ASN A 33 15.82 5.57 -1.77
C ASN A 33 14.71 5.07 -0.84
N VAL A 34 15.11 4.23 0.10
CA VAL A 34 14.26 3.80 1.21
C VAL A 34 14.50 4.78 2.36
N ASP A 35 13.40 5.28 2.93
CA ASP A 35 13.22 6.06 4.16
C ASP A 35 13.53 7.58 4.10
N SER A 36 12.59 8.47 4.43
CA SER A 36 11.73 8.41 5.61
C SER A 36 10.37 9.04 5.33
N THR A 37 9.32 8.24 5.11
CA THR A 37 7.97 8.74 5.33
C THR A 37 7.79 8.89 6.83
N ASN A 38 7.83 10.14 7.28
CA ASN A 38 7.34 10.54 8.59
C ASN A 38 5.91 10.01 8.69
N LEU A 39 5.73 8.89 9.39
CA LEU A 39 4.44 8.42 9.83
C LEU A 39 3.93 9.48 10.80
N ASN A 40 3.27 10.51 10.24
CA ASN A 40 2.32 11.33 10.95
C ASN A 40 1.34 10.35 11.55
N THR A 41 1.59 10.05 12.82
CA THR A 41 0.80 9.16 13.64
C THR A 41 -0.55 9.85 13.71
N ILE A 42 -1.47 9.45 12.83
CA ILE A 42 -2.90 9.73 12.99
C ILE A 42 -3.17 9.36 14.44
N GLY A 43 -3.60 10.35 15.23
CA GLY A 43 -3.80 10.23 16.66
C GLY A 43 -4.88 9.20 16.96
N VAL A 44 -4.56 7.91 16.83
CA VAL A 44 -5.27 6.85 17.50
C VAL A 44 -4.88 7.03 18.96
N GLY A 45 -5.84 7.49 19.77
CA GLY A 45 -5.62 7.89 21.16
C GLY A 45 -4.66 6.94 21.85
N GLN A 46 -3.57 7.48 22.37
CA GLN A 46 -2.65 6.73 23.21
C GLN A 46 -3.49 6.08 24.30
N LEU A 47 -3.57 4.74 24.28
CA LEU A 47 -4.10 3.98 25.40
C LEU A 47 -3.19 4.30 26.57
N VAL A 48 -3.64 5.23 27.42
CA VAL A 48 -3.00 5.53 28.69
C VAL A 48 -3.09 4.26 29.50
N LYS A 49 -2.02 3.46 29.48
CA LYS A 49 -1.83 2.34 30.39
C LYS A 49 -1.41 2.90 31.76
N ASN A 50 -2.26 3.74 32.35
CA ASN A 50 -2.19 4.01 33.77
C ASN A 50 -2.97 2.91 34.47
N THR A 51 -2.23 2.00 35.11
CA THR A 51 -2.74 1.01 36.05
C THR A 51 -3.10 1.69 37.38
N THR A 52 -4.00 2.66 37.31
CA THR A 52 -4.73 3.18 38.46
C THR A 52 -6.20 3.12 38.07
N VAL A 53 -6.76 1.91 38.17
CA VAL A 53 -8.21 1.74 38.14
C VAL A 53 -8.74 2.38 39.40
N GLN A 54 -9.27 3.59 39.26
CA GLN A 54 -10.00 4.26 40.32
C GLN A 54 -11.25 3.41 40.55
N GLU A 55 -11.41 2.79 41.72
CA GLU A 55 -12.55 1.89 42.03
C GLU A 55 -13.93 2.57 41.95
N ASN A 56 -13.97 3.88 41.69
CA ASN A 56 -15.18 4.69 41.59
C ASN A 56 -15.14 5.58 40.34
N VAL A 57 -15.08 4.97 39.16
CA VAL A 57 -15.32 5.68 37.89
C VAL A 57 -16.83 5.88 37.75
N ASP A 58 -17.29 7.13 37.81
CA ASP A 58 -18.69 7.48 37.56
C ASP A 58 -18.97 7.48 36.04
N PHE A 59 -19.76 6.50 35.60
CA PHE A 59 -20.16 6.35 34.20
C PHE A 59 -21.41 7.14 33.83
N THR A 60 -22.04 7.87 34.75
CA THR A 60 -23.29 8.62 34.51
C THR A 60 -23.13 9.61 33.36
N PHE A 61 -22.03 10.36 33.36
CA PHE A 61 -21.73 11.34 32.31
C PHE A 61 -21.45 10.68 30.94
N ALA A 62 -20.82 9.51 30.93
CA ALA A 62 -20.55 8.77 29.69
C ALA A 62 -21.84 8.13 29.14
N ALA A 63 -22.70 7.61 30.02
CA ALA A 63 -23.98 7.01 29.68
C ALA A 63 -24.97 8.05 29.13
N GLU A 64 -25.07 9.22 29.76
CA GLU A 64 -25.90 10.33 29.29
C GLU A 64 -25.50 10.77 27.88
N LYS A 65 -24.19 10.81 27.60
CA LYS A 65 -23.67 11.14 26.26
C LYS A 65 -23.86 10.01 25.23
N ALA A 66 -23.85 8.75 25.64
CA ALA A 66 -24.02 7.61 24.74
C ALA A 66 -25.44 7.53 24.15
N VAL A 67 -26.47 7.88 24.92
CA VAL A 67 -27.87 7.87 24.45
C VAL A 67 -28.10 8.86 23.31
N HIS A 68 -27.42 10.00 23.33
CA HIS A 68 -27.51 11.02 22.28
C HIS A 68 -26.58 10.75 21.08
N ALA A 69 -25.76 9.70 21.14
CA ALA A 69 -24.75 9.38 20.13
C ALA A 69 -25.24 8.39 19.05
N VAL A 70 -26.55 8.31 18.79
CA VAL A 70 -27.09 7.60 17.61
C VAL A 70 -26.78 8.43 16.37
N VAL A 71 -25.56 8.29 15.87
CA VAL A 71 -25.10 8.90 14.63
C VAL A 71 -25.03 7.84 13.54
N HIS A 72 -25.67 8.12 12.41
CA HIS A 72 -25.49 7.32 11.20
C HIS A 72 -24.08 7.58 10.65
N ILE A 73 -23.14 6.67 10.92
CA ILE A 73 -21.77 6.78 10.45
C ILE A 73 -21.71 6.30 9.00
N LYS A 74 -21.37 7.22 8.08
CA LYS A 74 -20.99 6.87 6.71
C LYS A 74 -19.47 6.85 6.63
N THR A 75 -18.89 5.68 6.43
CA THR A 75 -17.45 5.55 6.22
C THR A 75 -17.15 5.64 4.72
N THR A 76 -16.42 6.67 4.32
CA THR A 76 -15.90 6.82 2.96
C THR A 76 -14.49 6.25 2.92
N PHE A 77 -14.27 5.21 2.11
CA PHE A 77 -12.94 4.66 1.86
C PHE A 77 -12.57 4.88 0.41
N VAL A 78 -11.32 5.24 0.14
CA VAL A 78 -10.79 5.29 -1.21
C VAL A 78 -10.17 3.93 -1.49
N ASN A 79 -10.73 3.18 -2.44
CA ASN A 79 -10.12 1.92 -2.89
C ASN A 79 -9.19 2.23 -4.07
N GLU A 80 -7.89 2.12 -3.83
CA GLU A 80 -6.88 2.11 -4.88
C GLU A 80 -6.62 0.66 -5.29
N GLN A 81 -7.05 0.31 -6.49
CA GLN A 81 -6.78 -1.01 -7.07
C GLN A 81 -5.63 -0.88 -8.06
N ASP A 82 -4.40 -1.09 -7.57
CA ASP A 82 -3.21 -1.08 -8.41
C ASP A 82 -3.09 -2.40 -9.17
N ILE A 83 -3.33 -2.34 -10.48
CA ILE A 83 -3.08 -3.44 -11.41
C ILE A 83 -1.81 -3.10 -12.21
N PRO A 84 -0.64 -3.68 -11.90
CA PRO A 84 0.65 -3.22 -12.42
C PRO A 84 0.73 -3.21 -13.95
N LEU A 85 0.21 -4.25 -14.59
CA LEU A 85 0.18 -4.35 -16.06
C LEU A 85 -0.74 -3.31 -16.69
N TYR A 86 -1.91 -3.05 -16.09
CA TYR A 86 -2.85 -2.07 -16.59
C TYR A 86 -2.28 -0.65 -16.48
N GLN A 87 -1.64 -0.32 -15.36
CA GLN A 87 -1.02 0.98 -15.12
C GLN A 87 0.13 1.28 -16.10
N PHE A 88 0.91 0.27 -16.50
CA PHE A 88 1.98 0.42 -17.48
C PHE A 88 1.48 0.89 -18.86
N PHE A 89 0.32 0.39 -19.31
CA PHE A 89 -0.22 0.72 -20.62
C PHE A 89 -1.19 1.91 -20.62
N TYR A 90 -1.92 2.12 -19.53
CA TYR A 90 -3.04 3.09 -19.48
C TYR A 90 -2.87 4.20 -18.43
N GLY A 91 -1.79 4.19 -17.64
CA GLY A 91 -1.56 5.17 -16.58
C GLY A 91 -2.34 4.87 -15.30
N GLN A 92 -2.20 5.75 -14.30
CA GLN A 92 -2.84 5.58 -13.00
C GLN A 92 -4.36 5.72 -13.14
N SER A 93 -5.11 4.70 -12.68
CA SER A 93 -6.57 4.79 -12.69
C SER A 93 -7.03 5.70 -11.55
N PRO A 94 -8.00 6.60 -11.77
CA PRO A 94 -8.50 7.46 -10.71
C PRO A 94 -9.11 6.60 -9.59
N ALA A 95 -8.66 6.86 -8.36
CA ALA A 95 -9.14 6.14 -7.19
C ALA A 95 -10.65 6.34 -7.02
N MET A 96 -11.40 5.24 -6.98
CA MET A 96 -12.86 5.31 -6.88
C MET A 96 -13.26 5.39 -5.40
N PRO A 97 -13.99 6.44 -4.99
CA PRO A 97 -14.52 6.49 -3.63
C PRO A 97 -15.58 5.39 -3.46
N SER A 98 -15.41 4.58 -2.42
CA SER A 98 -16.35 3.55 -2.01
C SER A 98 -16.99 3.95 -0.69
N VAL A 99 -18.32 3.84 -0.61
CA VAL A 99 -19.07 4.14 0.61
C VAL A 99 -19.44 2.83 1.30
N GLY A 100 -18.88 2.62 2.50
CA GLY A 100 -19.33 1.59 3.42
C GLY A 100 -20.37 2.18 4.37
N SER A 101 -21.53 1.54 4.49
CA SER A 101 -22.53 1.87 5.51
C SER A 101 -22.52 0.79 6.57
N GLY A 102 -21.94 1.07 7.74
CA GLY A 102 -22.08 0.22 8.91
C GLY A 102 -23.32 0.63 9.70
N SER A 103 -24.35 -0.22 9.76
CA SER A 103 -25.42 -0.06 10.74
C SER A 103 -24.89 -0.57 12.09
N GLY A 104 -24.54 0.34 12.98
CA GLY A 104 -24.36 0.03 14.41
C GLY A 104 -25.69 -0.23 15.08
#